data_AF-A0A061DCH7-F1
#
_entry.id   AF-A0A061DCH7-F1
#
_cell.length_a   1.000
_cell.length_b   1.000
_cell.length_c   1.000
_cell.angle_alpha   90.00
_cell.angle_beta   90.00
_cell.angle_gamma   90.00
#
_symmetry.space_group_name_H-M   'P 1'
#
loop_
_entity.id
_entity.type
_entity.pdbx_description
1 polymer ?
#
loop_
_entity_poly.entity_id
_entity_poly.type
_entity_poly.pdbx_seq_one_letter_code
_entity_poly.pdbx_strand_id
1 'polypeptide(L)'
;MSHCGLLTAARRSLRYRLGRIYNSFYYSQSNNKYVMLFVFPSVIWYTRFRADTRLGYRLYIAPTAGGPVDYLDQIESGSVQKQTSEPDETHSSVLLDALNYVDDTIMGVWRWIKGSKPLIEGFKNGKKIYLDDSATVADLKKAIYGRKALEHEDVLVGCKGRVMQTDDNLALATRAFCRRDPRIVLWRDI
;
A
#
# COMPACT_ATOMS: atom_id res chain seq x y z
N MET A 1 60.03 -1.08 -10.70
CA MET A 1 58.77 -1.84 -10.54
C MET A 1 57.69 -0.83 -10.17
N SER A 2 56.82 -0.46 -11.11
CA SER A 2 55.88 0.64 -10.93
C SER A 2 54.81 0.31 -9.89
N HIS A 3 54.75 1.10 -8.81
CA HIS A 3 53.71 1.00 -7.78
C HIS A 3 52.33 1.24 -8.41
N CYS A 4 51.62 0.17 -8.73
CA CYS A 4 50.20 0.25 -9.06
C CYS A 4 49.46 0.63 -7.78
N GLY A 5 48.92 1.86 -7.72
CA GLY A 5 48.18 2.35 -6.57
C GLY A 5 47.01 1.43 -6.22
N LEU A 6 46.75 1.27 -4.92
CA LEU A 6 45.72 0.38 -4.37
C LEU A 6 44.32 0.69 -4.94
N LEU A 7 44.03 1.97 -5.21
CA LEU A 7 42.82 2.42 -5.89
C LEU A 7 42.70 1.92 -7.34
N THR A 8 43.80 1.87 -8.09
CA THR A 8 43.84 1.36 -9.46
C THR A 8 43.58 -0.15 -9.49
N ALA A 9 44.14 -0.88 -8.52
CA ALA A 9 43.88 -2.30 -8.35
C ALA A 9 42.42 -2.58 -7.94
N ALA A 10 41.87 -1.78 -7.02
CA ALA A 10 40.47 -1.87 -6.60
C ALA A 10 39.50 -1.58 -7.77
N ARG A 11 39.76 -0.54 -8.56
CA ARG A 11 38.98 -0.20 -9.76
C ARG A 11 39.02 -1.32 -10.80
N ARG A 12 40.19 -1.92 -11.03
CA ARG A 12 40.33 -3.07 -11.95
C ARG A 12 39.53 -4.28 -11.45
N SER A 13 39.56 -4.55 -10.14
CA SER A 13 38.80 -5.62 -9.50
C SER A 13 37.28 -5.41 -9.62
N LEU A 14 36.79 -4.20 -9.36
CA LEU A 14 35.37 -3.84 -9.53
C LEU A 14 34.93 -4.00 -10.99
N ARG A 15 35.72 -3.51 -11.95
CA ARG A 15 35.40 -3.64 -13.37
C ARG A 15 35.35 -5.10 -13.81
N TYR A 16 36.27 -5.94 -13.33
CA TYR A 16 36.27 -7.38 -13.60
C TYR A 16 35.01 -8.05 -13.02
N ARG A 17 34.65 -7.75 -11.77
CA ARG A 17 33.46 -8.30 -11.12
C ARG A 17 32.16 -7.88 -11.82
N LEU A 18 32.01 -6.60 -12.15
CA LEU A 18 30.85 -6.09 -12.88
C LEU A 18 30.73 -6.72 -14.27
N GLY A 19 31.85 -6.85 -15.00
CA GLY A 19 31.86 -7.53 -16.30
C GLY A 19 31.44 -8.99 -16.19
N ARG A 20 31.90 -9.70 -15.16
CA ARG A 20 31.51 -11.11 -14.91
C ARG A 20 30.04 -11.24 -14.53
N ILE A 21 29.50 -10.34 -13.70
CA ILE A 21 28.07 -10.32 -13.34
C ILE A 21 27.22 -10.06 -14.58
N TYR A 22 27.60 -9.09 -15.41
CA TYR A 22 26.88 -8.79 -16.65
C TYR A 22 26.88 -9.97 -17.61
N ASN A 23 28.03 -10.61 -17.86
CA ASN A 23 28.09 -11.80 -18.71
C ASN A 23 27.23 -12.94 -18.16
N SER A 24 27.28 -13.18 -16.85
CA SER A 24 26.44 -14.20 -16.21
C SER A 24 24.95 -13.89 -16.34
N PHE A 25 24.57 -12.62 -16.26
CA PHE A 25 23.18 -12.19 -16.44
C PHE A 25 22.74 -12.31 -17.91
N TYR A 26 23.60 -11.94 -18.86
CA TYR A 26 23.31 -11.98 -20.29
C TYR A 26 22.98 -13.41 -20.75
N TYR A 27 23.82 -14.39 -20.36
CA TYR A 27 23.67 -15.79 -20.74
C TYR A 27 22.70 -16.61 -19.85
N SER A 28 21.96 -15.96 -18.94
CA SER A 28 20.95 -16.62 -18.12
C SER A 28 19.57 -16.69 -18.79
N GLN A 29 18.73 -17.64 -18.37
CA GLN A 29 17.38 -17.85 -18.90
C GLN A 29 16.50 -16.61 -18.68
N SER A 30 15.90 -16.10 -19.76
CA SER A 30 15.10 -14.87 -19.74
C SER A 30 13.89 -14.94 -18.82
N ASN A 31 13.23 -16.09 -18.73
CA ASN A 31 12.01 -16.26 -17.95
C ASN A 31 12.24 -16.02 -16.43
N ASN A 32 13.40 -16.42 -15.91
CA ASN A 32 13.67 -16.37 -14.47
C ASN A 32 14.54 -15.17 -14.06
N LYS A 33 15.46 -14.73 -14.93
CA LYS A 33 16.50 -13.75 -14.55
C LYS A 33 15.96 -12.41 -14.07
N TYR A 34 14.87 -11.92 -14.67
CA TYR A 34 14.29 -10.62 -14.28
C TYR A 34 13.53 -10.71 -12.95
N VAL A 35 12.79 -11.79 -12.74
CA VAL A 35 12.01 -12.00 -11.51
C VAL A 35 12.94 -12.15 -10.31
N MET A 36 13.95 -13.02 -10.43
CA MET A 36 14.89 -13.29 -9.35
C MET A 36 15.80 -12.11 -9.02
N LEU A 37 16.24 -11.34 -10.01
CA LEU A 37 17.21 -10.27 -9.79
C LEU A 37 16.57 -8.92 -9.44
N PHE A 38 15.37 -8.63 -9.95
CA PHE A 38 14.73 -7.34 -9.73
C PHE A 38 13.45 -7.44 -8.90
N VAL A 39 12.56 -8.38 -9.21
CA VAL A 39 11.24 -8.45 -8.55
C VAL A 39 11.37 -8.89 -7.09
N PHE A 40 11.99 -10.04 -6.81
CA PHE A 40 12.10 -10.48 -5.41
C PHE A 40 12.92 -9.54 -4.53
N PRO A 41 14.10 -9.04 -4.94
CA PRO A 41 14.86 -8.12 -4.11
C PRO A 41 14.11 -6.80 -3.85
N SER A 42 13.38 -6.27 -4.84
CA SER A 42 12.59 -5.04 -4.64
C SER A 42 11.42 -5.27 -3.69
N VAL A 43 10.72 -6.40 -3.77
CA VAL A 43 9.63 -6.76 -2.85
C VAL A 43 10.16 -6.99 -1.42
N ILE A 44 11.26 -7.73 -1.27
CA ILE A 44 11.90 -7.95 0.04
C ILE A 44 12.36 -6.62 0.63
N TRP A 45 13.01 -5.78 -0.17
CA TRP A 45 13.45 -4.46 0.27
C TRP A 45 12.28 -3.58 0.68
N TYR A 46 11.22 -3.51 -0.13
CA TYR A 46 10.04 -2.71 0.16
C TYR A 46 9.30 -3.19 1.43
N THR A 47 9.12 -4.50 1.58
CA THR A 47 8.44 -5.08 2.75
C THR A 47 9.26 -4.89 4.03
N ARG A 48 10.58 -5.10 3.97
CA ARG A 48 11.50 -4.84 5.09
C ARG A 48 11.52 -3.35 5.44
N PHE A 49 11.71 -2.48 4.45
CA PHE A 49 11.75 -1.03 4.64
C PHE A 49 10.46 -0.52 5.26
N ARG A 50 9.31 -0.96 4.76
CA ARG A 50 8.00 -0.61 5.34
C ARG A 50 7.82 -1.12 6.77
N ALA A 51 8.32 -2.32 7.08
CA ALA A 51 8.20 -2.92 8.41
C ALA A 51 9.12 -2.25 9.46
N ASP A 52 10.29 -1.76 9.05
CA ASP A 52 11.27 -1.14 9.94
C ASP A 52 11.05 0.36 10.13
N THR A 53 10.55 1.07 9.11
CA THR A 53 10.40 2.54 9.14
C THR A 53 9.04 3.03 9.60
N ARG A 54 7.99 2.19 9.53
CA ARG A 54 6.62 2.59 9.88
C ARG A 54 6.07 1.77 11.03
N LEU A 55 5.27 2.42 11.87
CA LEU A 55 4.57 1.76 12.97
C LEU A 55 3.32 1.04 12.45
N GLY A 56 3.19 -0.22 12.89
CA GLY A 56 2.09 -1.10 12.51
C GLY A 56 1.00 -1.17 13.57
N TYR A 57 -0.24 -0.86 13.20
CA TYR A 57 -1.42 -0.90 14.07
C TYR A 57 -2.40 -1.97 13.58
N ARG A 58 -3.09 -2.65 14.50
CA ARG A 58 -4.20 -3.57 14.17
C ARG A 58 -5.52 -2.86 14.40
N LEU A 59 -6.33 -2.76 13.36
CA LEU A 59 -7.62 -2.09 13.42
C LEU A 59 -8.77 -3.05 13.71
N TYR A 60 -9.70 -2.58 14.52
CA TYR A 60 -10.99 -3.20 14.79
C TYR A 60 -12.06 -2.14 14.65
N ILE A 61 -13.14 -2.44 13.94
CA ILE A 61 -14.27 -1.54 13.78
C ILE A 61 -15.47 -2.20 14.44
N ALA A 62 -16.06 -1.53 15.43
CA ALA A 62 -17.31 -1.94 16.03
C ALA A 62 -18.46 -1.70 15.04
N PRO A 63 -19.54 -2.49 15.09
CA PRO A 63 -20.70 -2.28 14.23
C PRO A 63 -21.32 -0.89 14.41
N THR A 64 -21.13 -0.26 15.58
CA THR A 64 -21.66 1.08 15.88
C THR A 64 -20.92 2.21 15.15
N ALA A 65 -19.66 2.01 14.76
CA ALA A 65 -18.83 3.00 14.05
C ALA A 65 -19.11 3.10 12.54
N GLY A 66 -20.11 2.38 12.01
CA GLY A 66 -20.44 2.45 10.58
C GLY A 66 -19.33 1.93 9.66
N GLY A 67 -18.70 0.80 10.00
CA GLY A 67 -17.92 0.03 9.04
C GLY A 67 -18.81 -0.45 7.87
N PRO A 68 -18.25 -1.05 6.81
CA PRO A 68 -19.06 -1.60 5.74
C PRO A 68 -19.86 -2.73 6.37
N VAL A 69 -21.16 -2.51 6.54
CA VAL A 69 -22.16 -3.53 6.81
C VAL A 69 -22.18 -4.44 5.57
N ASP A 70 -21.23 -5.38 5.49
CA ASP A 70 -21.03 -6.22 4.32
C ASP A 70 -20.91 -7.71 4.65
N TYR A 71 -21.01 -8.12 5.93
CA TYR A 71 -21.15 -9.55 6.21
C TYR A 71 -22.55 -10.08 5.86
N LEU A 72 -23.57 -9.21 5.87
CA LEU A 72 -24.95 -9.57 5.52
C LEU A 72 -25.21 -9.32 4.02
N ASP A 73 -24.82 -8.15 3.49
CA ASP A 73 -25.09 -7.77 2.10
C ASP A 73 -24.29 -8.58 1.05
N GLN A 74 -23.10 -9.09 1.37
CA GLN A 74 -22.32 -9.96 0.45
C GLN A 74 -22.89 -11.37 0.29
N ILE A 75 -23.70 -11.86 1.24
CA ILE A 75 -24.40 -13.15 1.12
C ILE A 75 -25.59 -13.02 0.15
N GLU A 76 -26.20 -11.84 0.10
CA GLU A 76 -27.41 -11.56 -0.68
C GLU A 76 -27.08 -11.13 -2.13
N SER A 77 -26.04 -10.32 -2.31
CA SER A 77 -25.61 -9.77 -3.62
C SER A 77 -24.88 -10.75 -4.55
N GLY A 78 -24.48 -11.93 -4.08
CA GLY A 78 -23.93 -13.00 -4.93
C GLY A 78 -24.94 -13.61 -5.92
N SER A 79 -26.22 -13.23 -5.84
CA SER A 79 -27.32 -13.80 -6.63
C SER A 79 -27.87 -12.88 -7.74
N VAL A 80 -27.49 -11.61 -7.79
CA VAL A 80 -28.16 -10.62 -8.66
C VAL A 80 -27.15 -9.61 -9.22
N GLN A 81 -26.65 -9.84 -10.44
CA GLN A 81 -26.45 -8.84 -11.52
C GLN A 81 -25.45 -9.31 -12.57
N LYS A 82 -26.01 -9.77 -13.70
CA LYS A 82 -25.36 -9.89 -15.01
C LYS A 82 -26.22 -9.05 -15.97
N GLN A 83 -25.55 -8.34 -16.89
CA GLN A 83 -26.04 -7.49 -18.01
C GLN A 83 -26.20 -6.00 -17.69
N THR A 84 -25.93 -5.01 -18.55
CA THR A 84 -25.22 -4.82 -19.84
C THR A 84 -25.47 -3.33 -20.20
N SER A 85 -24.48 -2.57 -20.70
CA SER A 85 -24.64 -1.70 -21.90
C SER A 85 -23.43 -0.79 -22.20
N GLU A 86 -23.02 -0.84 -23.47
CA GLU A 86 -22.24 0.10 -24.30
C GLU A 86 -23.24 0.68 -25.37
N PRO A 87 -22.89 1.53 -26.37
CA PRO A 87 -21.63 2.23 -26.72
C PRO A 87 -21.85 3.72 -27.17
N ASP A 88 -20.81 4.43 -27.63
CA ASP A 88 -20.77 5.15 -28.93
C ASP A 88 -19.40 5.83 -29.25
N GLU A 89 -19.06 5.83 -30.54
CA GLU A 89 -17.74 6.06 -31.21
C GLU A 89 -17.47 7.54 -31.61
N THR A 90 -16.24 8.05 -31.86
CA THR A 90 -15.55 8.02 -33.19
C THR A 90 -14.13 8.68 -33.19
N HIS A 91 -13.13 7.92 -33.69
CA HIS A 91 -11.97 8.23 -34.59
C HIS A 91 -10.96 9.40 -34.42
N SER A 92 -9.68 9.06 -34.12
CA SER A 92 -8.48 9.59 -34.82
C SER A 92 -7.26 8.68 -34.61
N SER A 93 -7.05 7.74 -35.55
CA SER A 93 -6.52 6.42 -35.23
C SER A 93 -5.08 6.14 -35.68
N VAL A 94 -4.48 5.18 -34.98
CA VAL A 94 -3.19 4.50 -35.17
C VAL A 94 -2.00 5.02 -34.35
N LEU A 95 -1.41 6.20 -34.60
CA LEU A 95 -0.24 6.65 -33.82
C LEU A 95 -0.61 7.28 -32.48
N LEU A 96 -1.62 8.13 -32.48
CA LEU A 96 -2.23 8.61 -31.23
C LEU A 96 -2.92 7.47 -30.51
N ASP A 97 -3.52 6.50 -31.20
CA ASP A 97 -4.06 5.30 -30.54
C ASP A 97 -2.97 4.47 -29.88
N ALA A 98 -1.81 4.26 -30.51
CA ALA A 98 -0.74 3.49 -29.88
C ALA A 98 -0.15 4.23 -28.66
N LEU A 99 0.01 5.56 -28.76
CA LEU A 99 0.50 6.36 -27.63
C LEU A 99 -0.55 6.52 -26.54
N ASN A 100 -1.81 6.72 -26.87
CA ASN A 100 -2.92 6.82 -25.92
C ASN A 100 -3.28 5.44 -25.35
N TYR A 101 -3.11 4.35 -26.09
CA TYR A 101 -3.28 2.99 -25.56
C TYR A 101 -2.17 2.65 -24.57
N VAL A 102 -0.92 3.01 -24.88
CA VAL A 102 0.19 2.85 -23.95
C VAL A 102 0.03 3.80 -22.75
N ASP A 103 -0.38 5.04 -22.95
CA ASP A 103 -0.60 6.00 -21.87
C ASP A 103 -1.84 5.65 -21.04
N ASP A 104 -2.92 5.12 -21.61
CA ASP A 104 -4.14 4.73 -20.88
C ASP A 104 -4.02 3.33 -20.27
N THR A 105 -3.20 2.42 -20.83
CA THR A 105 -2.83 1.18 -20.13
C THR A 105 -1.83 1.46 -19.02
N ILE A 106 -0.83 2.31 -19.23
CA ILE A 106 0.14 2.67 -18.19
C ILE A 106 -0.55 3.54 -17.13
N MET A 107 -1.21 4.63 -17.48
CA MET A 107 -2.01 5.43 -16.54
C MET A 107 -3.16 4.65 -15.95
N GLY A 108 -3.83 3.76 -16.68
CA GLY A 108 -4.90 2.90 -16.16
C GLY A 108 -4.38 1.90 -15.14
N VAL A 109 -3.23 1.27 -15.41
CA VAL A 109 -2.51 0.42 -14.45
C VAL A 109 -2.00 1.25 -13.27
N TRP A 110 -1.47 2.45 -13.49
CA TRP A 110 -1.04 3.36 -12.42
C TRP A 110 -2.23 3.90 -11.61
N ARG A 111 -3.40 4.10 -12.21
CA ARG A 111 -4.64 4.57 -11.57
C ARG A 111 -5.35 3.41 -10.85
N TRP A 112 -5.21 2.18 -11.34
CA TRP A 112 -5.58 0.95 -10.62
C TRP A 112 -4.63 0.68 -9.44
N ILE A 113 -3.33 0.96 -9.57
CA ILE A 113 -2.34 0.86 -8.49
C ILE A 113 -2.45 2.01 -7.48
N LYS A 114 -2.72 3.25 -7.93
CA LYS A 114 -2.84 4.45 -7.08
C LYS A 114 -4.25 4.73 -6.59
N GLY A 115 -5.26 4.12 -7.18
CA GLY A 115 -6.64 4.18 -6.72
C GLY A 115 -6.74 3.48 -5.38
N SER A 116 -6.34 4.17 -4.31
CA SER A 116 -6.54 3.72 -2.95
C SER A 116 -8.03 3.74 -2.70
N LYS A 117 -8.71 2.67 -3.06
CA LYS A 117 -10.03 2.33 -2.52
C LYS A 117 -9.96 2.55 -1.00
N PRO A 118 -10.95 3.20 -0.37
CA PRO A 118 -10.93 3.40 1.07
C PRO A 118 -10.68 2.04 1.74
N LEU A 119 -9.87 2.01 2.81
CA LEU A 119 -9.49 0.74 3.47
C LEU A 119 -10.70 -0.07 3.98
N ILE A 120 -11.87 0.58 4.01
CA ILE A 120 -13.19 0.06 4.28
C ILE A 120 -13.67 -0.98 3.24
N GLU A 121 -13.38 -0.83 1.95
CA GLU A 121 -13.85 -1.78 0.92
C GLU A 121 -13.14 -3.14 1.13
N GLY A 122 -13.87 -4.15 1.61
CA GLY A 122 -13.31 -5.46 1.99
C GLY A 122 -12.55 -5.47 3.33
N PHE A 123 -12.86 -4.55 4.24
CA PHE A 123 -12.24 -4.52 5.56
C PHE A 123 -12.55 -5.77 6.39
N LYS A 124 -11.52 -6.33 7.03
CA LYS A 124 -11.64 -7.42 8.00
C LYS A 124 -11.03 -6.97 9.33
N ASN A 125 -11.72 -7.25 10.43
CA ASN A 125 -11.22 -6.95 11.76
C ASN A 125 -9.85 -7.62 12.00
N GLY A 126 -8.93 -6.87 12.61
CA GLY A 126 -7.54 -7.28 12.83
C GLY A 126 -6.57 -6.96 11.68
N LYS A 127 -7.02 -6.25 10.62
CA LYS A 127 -6.15 -5.80 9.51
C LYS A 127 -5.03 -4.92 10.04
N LYS A 128 -3.79 -5.23 9.64
CA LYS A 128 -2.59 -4.45 9.99
C LYS A 128 -2.41 -3.30 9.01
N ILE A 129 -2.34 -2.08 9.54
CA ILE A 129 -2.08 -0.87 8.78
C ILE A 129 -0.74 -0.28 9.22
N TYR A 130 -0.04 0.39 8.31
CA TYR A 130 1.22 1.06 8.61
C TYR A 130 1.01 2.56 8.36
N LEU A 131 1.25 3.35 9.40
CA LEU A 131 1.22 4.82 9.32
C LEU A 131 2.59 5.38 9.70
N ASP A 132 2.82 6.60 9.25
CA ASP A 132 4.00 7.37 9.63
C ASP A 132 3.85 7.90 11.07
N ASP A 133 4.99 8.18 11.72
CA ASP A 133 5.04 8.53 13.15
C ASP A 133 4.38 9.88 13.49
N SER A 134 4.19 10.74 12.50
CA SER A 134 3.50 12.03 12.63
C SER A 134 2.00 11.96 12.40
N ALA A 135 1.45 10.78 12.07
CA ALA A 135 0.03 10.66 11.75
C ALA A 135 -0.87 10.90 12.97
N THR A 136 -1.93 11.67 12.75
CA THR A 136 -2.96 11.95 13.75
C THR A 136 -4.09 10.94 13.71
N VAL A 137 -4.97 10.97 14.72
CA VAL A 137 -6.21 10.19 14.71
C VAL A 137 -7.13 10.63 13.55
N ALA A 138 -7.13 11.91 13.18
CA ALA A 138 -7.83 12.42 11.99
C ALA A 138 -7.34 11.76 10.70
N ASP A 139 -6.03 11.67 10.51
CA ASP A 139 -5.43 11.02 9.34
C ASP A 139 -5.80 9.53 9.27
N LEU A 140 -5.89 8.87 10.43
CA LEU A 140 -6.36 7.50 10.51
C LEU A 140 -7.81 7.36 10.05
N LYS A 141 -8.72 8.22 10.52
CA LYS A 141 -10.13 8.24 10.09
C LYS A 141 -10.22 8.47 8.57
N LYS A 142 -9.43 9.41 8.04
CA LYS A 142 -9.34 9.69 6.61
C LYS A 142 -8.85 8.49 5.80
N ALA A 143 -7.87 7.74 6.32
CA ALA A 143 -7.38 6.53 5.67
C ALA A 143 -8.41 5.39 5.65
N ILE A 144 -9.25 5.30 6.70
CA ILE A 144 -10.29 4.25 6.82
C ILE A 144 -11.50 4.59 5.94
N TYR A 145 -12.11 5.75 6.16
CA TYR A 145 -13.38 6.15 5.55
C TYR A 145 -13.21 6.90 4.21
N GLY A 146 -11.98 7.26 3.83
CA GLY A 146 -11.71 7.98 2.59
C GLY A 146 -12.39 9.35 2.56
N ARG A 147 -13.16 9.62 1.50
CA ARG A 147 -13.89 10.89 1.32
C ARG A 147 -15.06 11.06 2.30
N LYS A 148 -15.58 9.96 2.88
CA LYS A 148 -16.67 9.97 3.86
C LYS A 148 -16.19 10.25 5.29
N ALA A 149 -14.90 10.51 5.50
CA ALA A 149 -14.36 10.74 6.84
C ALA A 149 -14.98 11.96 7.54
N LEU A 150 -15.43 12.96 6.79
CA LEU A 150 -16.12 14.15 7.33
C LEU A 150 -17.52 13.84 7.86
N GLU A 151 -18.17 12.78 7.35
CA GLU A 151 -19.51 12.36 7.80
C GLU A 151 -19.44 11.54 9.11
N HIS A 152 -18.24 11.07 9.48
CA HIS A 152 -17.99 10.19 10.62
C HIS A 152 -17.14 10.88 11.70
N GLU A 153 -17.43 12.15 12.00
CA GLU A 153 -16.76 12.88 13.09
C GLU A 153 -17.06 12.25 14.46
N ASP A 154 -18.29 11.75 14.61
CA ASP A 154 -18.85 11.09 15.81
C ASP A 154 -18.19 9.75 16.17
N VAL A 155 -17.37 9.18 15.27
CA VAL A 155 -16.65 7.93 15.54
C VAL A 155 -15.49 8.20 16.49
N LEU A 156 -15.52 7.54 17.63
CA LEU A 156 -14.43 7.55 18.60
C LEU A 156 -13.39 6.51 18.22
N VAL A 157 -12.12 6.86 18.47
CA VAL A 157 -10.98 5.99 18.27
C VAL A 157 -10.32 5.77 19.62
N GLY A 158 -9.95 4.54 19.92
CA GLY A 158 -9.31 4.26 21.19
C GLY A 158 -8.54 2.96 21.23
N CYS A 159 -7.84 2.77 22.34
CA CYS A 159 -7.02 1.60 22.57
C CYS A 159 -7.17 1.17 24.03
N LYS A 160 -7.38 -0.12 24.27
CA LYS A 160 -7.52 -0.70 25.62
C LYS A 160 -8.57 0.04 26.49
N GLY A 161 -9.69 0.45 25.88
CA GLY A 161 -10.78 1.17 26.55
C GLY A 161 -10.52 2.66 26.84
N ARG A 162 -9.43 3.23 26.34
CA ARG A 162 -9.14 4.67 26.44
C ARG A 162 -9.38 5.36 25.11
N VAL A 163 -10.11 6.46 25.13
CA VAL A 163 -10.43 7.28 23.96
C VAL A 163 -9.25 8.20 23.63
N MET A 164 -8.98 8.38 22.35
CA MET A 164 -7.98 9.31 21.81
C MET A 164 -8.69 10.51 21.19
N GLN A 165 -8.10 11.70 21.30
CA GLN A 165 -8.63 12.89 20.64
C GLN A 165 -8.25 12.91 19.16
N THR A 166 -9.02 13.62 18.33
CA THR A 166 -8.83 13.68 16.88
C THR A 166 -7.48 14.27 16.48
N ASP A 167 -6.98 15.24 17.26
CA ASP A 167 -5.71 15.95 17.02
C ASP A 167 -4.50 15.26 17.67
N ASP A 168 -4.72 14.20 18.45
CA ASP A 168 -3.64 13.46 19.08
C ASP A 168 -2.79 12.75 18.02
N ASN A 169 -1.47 12.79 18.22
CA ASN A 169 -0.56 11.94 17.47
C ASN A 169 -0.80 10.47 17.86
N LEU A 170 -1.09 9.63 16.86
CA LEU A 170 -1.46 8.24 17.06
C LEU A 170 -0.33 7.41 17.70
N ALA A 171 0.92 7.66 17.32
CA ALA A 171 2.08 6.97 17.86
C ALA A 171 2.30 7.30 19.34
N LEU A 172 2.10 8.56 19.73
CA LEU A 172 2.22 8.98 21.13
C LEU A 172 1.06 8.46 21.98
N ALA A 173 -0.17 8.56 21.47
CA ALA A 173 -1.36 8.07 22.15
C ALA A 173 -1.31 6.55 22.37
N THR A 174 -0.91 5.78 21.36
CA THR A 174 -0.75 4.32 21.49
C THR A 174 0.37 3.94 22.44
N ARG A 175 1.48 4.69 22.46
CA ARG A 175 2.56 4.49 23.45
C ARG A 175 2.09 4.73 24.89
N ALA A 176 1.24 5.72 25.11
CA ALA A 176 0.70 6.07 26.43
C ALA A 176 -0.40 5.10 26.90
N PHE A 177 -1.33 4.73 26.01
CA PHE A 177 -2.51 3.93 26.37
C PHE A 177 -2.29 2.43 26.24
N CYS A 178 -1.59 1.98 25.20
CA CYS A 178 -1.46 0.57 24.85
C CYS A 178 -0.03 0.20 24.41
N ARG A 179 0.90 0.38 25.34
CA ARG A 179 2.32 0.04 25.18
C ARG A 179 2.49 -1.39 24.65
N ARG A 180 3.10 -1.52 23.46
CA ARG A 180 3.43 -2.78 22.74
C ARG A 180 2.23 -3.61 22.26
N ASP A 181 0.99 -3.16 22.47
CA ASP A 181 -0.20 -3.84 21.94
C ASP A 181 -1.11 -2.86 21.19
N PRO A 182 -0.72 -2.45 19.96
CA PRO A 182 -1.42 -1.41 19.20
C PRO A 182 -2.69 -1.95 18.53
N ARG A 183 -3.69 -2.33 19.34
CA ARG A 183 -5.03 -2.71 18.89
C ARG A 183 -5.96 -1.51 19.01
N ILE A 184 -6.18 -0.84 17.89
CA ILE A 184 -7.04 0.33 17.81
C ILE A 184 -8.46 -0.15 17.50
N VAL A 185 -9.42 0.36 18.26
CA VAL A 185 -10.84 0.10 18.08
C VAL A 185 -11.52 1.41 17.68
N LEU A 186 -12.41 1.35 16.68
CA LEU A 186 -13.30 2.43 16.30
C LEU A 186 -14.72 2.06 16.72
N TRP A 187 -15.40 2.95 17.43
CA TRP A 187 -16.78 2.77 17.86
C TRP A 187 -17.50 4.12 17.92
N ARG A 188 -18.82 4.10 17.97
CA ARG A 188 -19.65 5.28 18.25
C ARG A 188 -20.27 5.13 19.63
N ASP A 189 -20.27 6.21 20.41
CA ASP A 189 -21.02 6.28 21.67
C ASP A 189 -22.49 6.51 21.32
N ILE A 190 -23.37 5.67 21.83
CA ILE A 190 -24.83 5.71 21.56
C ILE A 190 -25.51 6.57 22.61
#